data_AF-A0A150GPN8-F1
#
_entry.id   AF-A0A150GPN8-F1
#
_cell.length_a   1.000
_cell.length_b   1.000
_cell.length_c   1.000
_cell.angle_alpha   90.00
_cell.angle_beta   90.00
_cell.angle_gamma   90.00
#
_symmetry.space_group_name_H-M   'P 1'
#
loop_
_entity.id
_entity.type
_entity.pdbx_description
1 polymer ?
#
loop_
_entity_poly.entity_id
_entity_poly.type
_entity_poly.pdbx_seq_one_letter_code
_entity_poly.pdbx_strand_id
1 'polypeptide(L)'
;MFIFARILSRLTLRAQVLRWRREREPVAGGLGAASAAHGASAASSARPELRIRLASRAEVPYVRAAIRFIYTGHLGEQAGACAAELLRVRRFALQLQIGGCVEACEAAILRLVAHGGSGKGGKGPLAGVEELFSVRHLLAEKPGGADSGATGSSPAADGCPPAAAKGGAAPAGFAAAATSWDPFVARVLAACRQQLTEHCGAALVALKAAAAAGAAATAAAAAVLAGLGELLAWAFRDAPSLLSCPVGRRQLAALPAAALEALLRCEAFGTDSEASVLLALAVWVEANGGCAVRESIRRRLCRQVRLSHLSTPYLHALLPRLPWFPISREEHAFLCQYVAAGAERDAPARRKALAAVAYGKYDCTSPWYAAPPRPAGRSDAGRPYEWSVKQEDLAADLDGALHRLPHGLSGCFANGASRLVAHGFEWYPGTLWIRADGTPEAVVCCAVPTVLAAYTSSKDVIGLASAAARLTVYRWRERPDGGRHGDGRDGRSGRVREEASRTECSLESLMGVQGGGGGGTGAAEGGSGSWRLTLFGAGLEKGPGAAERLLPGLAPFLRGGRLGGALTFL
;
A
#
# COMPACT_ATOMS: atom_id res chain seq x y z
N MET A 1 5.88 29.39 -11.54
CA MET A 1 6.33 29.43 -12.96
C MET A 1 6.44 28.06 -13.64
N PHE A 2 6.97 26.99 -13.02
CA PHE A 2 7.16 25.69 -13.68
C PHE A 2 5.88 24.92 -14.09
N ILE A 3 4.77 25.08 -13.36
CA ILE A 3 3.48 24.48 -13.73
C ILE A 3 2.90 25.16 -14.99
N PHE A 4 3.10 26.47 -15.14
CA PHE A 4 2.65 27.24 -16.30
C PHE A 4 3.43 26.88 -17.57
N ALA A 5 4.74 26.66 -17.48
CA ALA A 5 5.56 26.20 -18.61
C ALA A 5 5.15 24.79 -19.09
N ARG A 6 4.79 23.88 -18.17
CA ARG A 6 4.24 22.56 -18.53
C ARG A 6 2.87 22.65 -19.19
N ILE A 7 1.98 23.54 -18.74
CA ILE A 7 0.66 23.73 -19.37
C ILE A 7 0.78 24.36 -20.76
N LEU A 8 1.70 25.31 -20.96
CA LEU A 8 1.96 25.91 -22.27
C LEU A 8 2.56 24.91 -23.27
N SER A 9 3.45 24.01 -22.81
CA SER A 9 3.98 22.89 -23.60
C SER A 9 2.88 21.87 -23.99
N ARG A 10 1.90 21.62 -23.09
CA ARG A 10 0.74 20.73 -23.34
C ARG A 10 -0.17 21.23 -24.46
N LEU A 11 -0.41 22.54 -24.50
CA LEU A 11 -1.28 23.14 -25.51
C LEU A 11 -0.59 23.23 -26.87
N THR A 12 0.73 23.47 -26.90
CA THR A 12 1.47 23.63 -28.16
C THR A 12 1.62 22.33 -28.94
N LEU A 13 1.93 21.19 -28.31
CA LEU A 13 2.07 19.93 -29.04
C LEU A 13 0.72 19.43 -29.59
N ARG A 14 -0.34 19.46 -28.75
CA ARG A 14 -1.69 19.05 -29.18
C ARG A 14 -2.24 20.00 -30.25
N ALA A 15 -2.00 21.30 -30.14
CA ALA A 15 -2.37 22.26 -31.17
C ALA A 15 -1.59 22.05 -32.46
N GLN A 16 -0.29 21.74 -32.39
CA GLN A 16 0.52 21.43 -33.59
C GLN A 16 0.04 20.16 -34.29
N VAL A 17 -0.27 19.08 -33.55
CA VAL A 17 -0.79 17.84 -34.14
C VAL A 17 -2.18 18.05 -34.75
N LEU A 18 -3.09 18.77 -34.07
CA LEU A 18 -4.43 19.06 -34.58
C LEU A 18 -4.41 20.05 -35.76
N ARG A 19 -3.48 21.00 -35.75
CA ARG A 19 -3.22 21.89 -36.89
C ARG A 19 -2.74 21.09 -38.09
N TRP A 20 -1.80 20.18 -37.88
CA TRP A 20 -1.27 19.34 -38.95
C TRP A 20 -2.33 18.38 -39.53
N ARG A 21 -3.24 17.88 -38.68
CA ARG A 21 -4.38 17.06 -39.14
C ARG A 21 -5.36 17.87 -40.00
N ARG A 22 -5.61 19.13 -39.64
CA ARG A 22 -6.44 20.07 -40.42
C ARG A 22 -5.80 20.49 -41.74
N GLU A 23 -4.48 20.69 -41.76
CA GLU A 23 -3.74 21.05 -42.98
C GLU A 23 -3.61 19.87 -43.98
N ARG A 24 -3.96 18.64 -43.56
CA ARG A 24 -3.91 17.44 -44.39
C ARG A 24 -5.25 16.91 -44.85
N GLU A 25 -6.37 17.46 -44.39
CA GLU A 25 -7.65 17.14 -45.03
C GLU A 25 -7.67 17.83 -46.40
N PRO A 26 -7.69 17.07 -47.52
CA PRO A 26 -7.81 17.67 -48.83
C PRO A 26 -9.15 18.40 -48.87
N VAL A 27 -9.12 19.71 -49.13
CA VAL A 27 -10.32 20.48 -49.44
C VAL A 27 -10.89 19.89 -50.73
N ALA A 28 -11.84 18.97 -50.58
CA ALA A 28 -12.57 18.38 -51.68
C ALA A 28 -13.49 19.47 -52.26
N GLY A 29 -12.99 20.22 -53.25
CA GLY A 29 -13.81 21.13 -54.03
C GLY A 29 -13.01 22.24 -54.69
N GLY A 30 -12.83 22.15 -56.01
CA GLY A 30 -12.39 23.28 -56.83
C GLY A 30 -11.60 22.89 -58.07
N LEU A 31 -12.29 22.38 -59.09
CA LEU A 31 -11.82 22.38 -60.48
C LEU A 31 -11.61 23.83 -60.93
N GLY A 32 -10.44 24.16 -61.46
CA GLY A 32 -10.17 25.47 -62.05
C GLY A 32 -8.74 25.61 -62.53
N ALA A 33 -8.50 25.27 -63.79
CA ALA A 33 -7.25 25.45 -64.49
C ALA A 33 -6.96 26.94 -64.74
N ALA A 34 -5.75 27.41 -64.45
CA ALA A 34 -5.07 28.41 -65.26
C ALA A 34 -3.57 28.47 -64.90
N SER A 35 -2.77 28.34 -65.96
CA SER A 35 -1.34 28.51 -66.03
C SER A 35 -0.95 29.98 -65.83
N ALA A 36 0.01 30.25 -64.94
CA ALA A 36 0.89 31.41 -65.05
C ALA A 36 2.18 31.16 -64.27
N ALA A 37 3.26 30.96 -65.02
CA ALA A 37 4.62 30.94 -64.52
C ALA A 37 5.02 32.34 -64.05
N HIS A 38 5.33 32.49 -62.76
CA HIS A 38 6.14 33.58 -62.21
C HIS A 38 7.02 33.00 -61.10
N GLY A 39 8.30 33.33 -61.13
CA GLY A 39 9.35 32.80 -60.26
C GLY A 39 9.07 33.02 -58.79
N ALA A 40 8.45 32.05 -58.14
CA ALA A 40 8.39 31.94 -56.69
C ALA A 40 9.66 31.25 -56.23
N SER A 41 10.55 32.03 -55.59
CA SER A 41 11.59 31.51 -54.70
C SER A 41 10.99 30.37 -53.89
N ALA A 42 11.51 29.17 -54.07
CA ALA A 42 11.03 27.95 -53.46
C ALA A 42 11.10 28.10 -51.94
N ALA A 43 10.04 28.65 -51.36
CA ALA A 43 9.76 28.58 -49.94
C ALA A 43 9.55 27.10 -49.66
N SER A 44 10.66 26.38 -49.42
CA SER A 44 10.67 25.01 -48.96
C SER A 44 9.68 24.97 -47.80
N SER A 45 8.52 24.36 -48.02
CA SER A 45 7.47 24.26 -47.01
C SER A 45 8.10 23.56 -45.82
N ALA A 46 8.52 24.35 -44.82
CA ALA A 46 9.40 23.90 -43.76
C ALA A 46 8.69 22.76 -43.05
N ARG A 47 9.20 21.54 -43.23
CA ARG A 47 8.63 20.36 -42.59
C ARG A 47 8.65 20.62 -41.08
N PRO A 48 7.53 20.43 -40.37
CA PRO A 48 7.50 20.67 -38.94
C PRO A 48 8.54 19.76 -38.26
N GLU A 49 9.52 20.37 -37.59
CA GLU A 49 10.56 19.70 -36.83
C GLU A 49 10.15 19.58 -35.36
N LEU A 50 10.01 18.34 -34.85
CA LEU A 50 9.83 18.08 -33.42
C LEU A 50 11.18 17.79 -32.77
N ARG A 51 11.63 18.68 -31.87
CA ARG A 51 12.87 18.50 -31.11
C ARG A 51 12.57 17.95 -29.71
N ILE A 52 13.04 16.73 -29.45
CA ILE A 52 12.88 16.06 -28.15
C ILE A 52 14.25 16.01 -27.49
N ARG A 53 14.34 16.50 -26.25
CA ARG A 53 15.57 16.38 -25.45
C ARG A 53 15.69 14.97 -24.90
N LEU A 54 16.83 14.33 -25.17
CA LEU A 54 17.19 13.00 -24.67
C LEU A 54 18.36 13.16 -23.70
N ALA A 55 18.41 12.33 -22.66
CA ALA A 55 19.54 12.27 -21.74
C ALA A 55 20.71 11.49 -22.36
N SER A 56 20.44 10.54 -23.25
CA SER A 56 21.48 9.79 -23.96
C SER A 56 21.03 9.27 -25.33
N ARG A 57 21.98 8.89 -26.18
CA ARG A 57 21.71 8.27 -27.48
C ARG A 57 20.99 6.91 -27.35
N ALA A 58 21.15 6.23 -26.22
CA ALA A 58 20.48 4.95 -25.94
C ALA A 58 18.95 5.09 -25.82
N GLU A 59 18.43 6.29 -25.63
CA GLU A 59 16.99 6.55 -25.51
C GLU A 59 16.27 6.68 -26.86
N VAL A 60 17.02 6.93 -27.94
CA VAL A 60 16.50 7.10 -29.31
C VAL A 60 15.54 5.99 -29.74
N PRO A 61 15.84 4.68 -29.58
CA PRO A 61 14.92 3.63 -30.00
C PRO A 61 13.57 3.68 -29.27
N TYR A 62 13.55 4.01 -27.98
CA TYR A 62 12.32 4.05 -27.19
C TYR A 62 11.44 5.23 -27.56
N VAL A 63 12.05 6.40 -27.78
CA VAL A 63 11.33 7.58 -28.28
C VAL A 63 10.81 7.34 -29.70
N ARG A 64 11.61 6.71 -30.56
CA ARG A 64 11.19 6.35 -31.91
C ARG A 64 10.01 5.37 -31.88
N ALA A 65 10.01 4.39 -30.97
CA ALA A 65 8.90 3.46 -30.80
C ALA A 65 7.62 4.18 -30.35
N ALA A 66 7.71 5.08 -29.37
CA ALA A 66 6.57 5.88 -28.92
C ALA A 66 6.02 6.77 -30.05
N ILE A 67 6.89 7.41 -30.83
CA ILE A 67 6.48 8.20 -32.00
C ILE A 67 5.86 7.30 -33.08
N ARG A 68 6.43 6.13 -33.36
CA ARG A 68 5.88 5.17 -34.32
C ARG A 68 4.48 4.70 -33.92
N PHE A 69 4.21 4.56 -32.62
CA PHE A 69 2.87 4.27 -32.12
C PHE A 69 1.84 5.31 -32.55
N ILE A 70 2.20 6.62 -32.59
CA ILE A 70 1.30 7.69 -33.06
C ILE A 70 0.81 7.41 -34.49
N TYR A 71 1.69 6.89 -35.34
CA TYR A 71 1.41 6.65 -36.76
C TYR A 71 0.77 5.28 -37.02
N THR A 72 1.10 4.28 -36.21
CA THR A 72 0.76 2.87 -36.50
C THR A 72 -0.27 2.28 -35.54
N GLY A 73 -0.52 2.89 -34.39
CA GLY A 73 -1.34 2.32 -33.33
C GLY A 73 -0.72 1.09 -32.64
N HIS A 74 0.52 0.74 -32.98
CA HIS A 74 1.20 -0.47 -32.50
C HIS A 74 2.60 -0.15 -31.99
N LEU A 75 3.05 -0.87 -30.94
CA LEU A 75 4.39 -0.68 -30.35
C LEU A 75 5.51 -1.21 -31.26
N GLY A 76 5.17 -1.94 -32.33
CA GLY A 76 6.12 -2.60 -33.22
C GLY A 76 6.75 -3.84 -32.59
N GLU A 77 7.13 -4.82 -33.41
CA GLU A 77 7.72 -6.09 -32.95
C GLU A 77 9.01 -5.88 -32.14
N GLN A 78 9.76 -4.83 -32.45
CA GLN A 78 11.05 -4.53 -31.83
C GLN A 78 10.96 -3.82 -30.46
N ALA A 79 9.86 -3.11 -30.15
CA ALA A 79 9.75 -2.36 -28.89
C ALA A 79 8.87 -3.05 -27.83
N GLY A 80 8.51 -4.31 -28.09
CA GLY A 80 7.71 -5.15 -27.19
C GLY A 80 8.36 -6.48 -26.85
N ALA A 81 9.66 -6.64 -27.12
CA ALA A 81 10.35 -7.90 -26.91
C ALA A 81 10.63 -8.17 -25.41
N CYS A 82 10.84 -7.12 -24.62
CA CYS A 82 11.14 -7.24 -23.19
C CYS A 82 10.50 -6.14 -22.32
N ALA A 83 10.29 -6.42 -21.03
CA ALA A 83 9.70 -5.54 -20.03
C ALA A 83 10.50 -4.24 -19.86
N ALA A 84 11.83 -4.30 -19.99
CA ALA A 84 12.72 -3.15 -19.90
C ALA A 84 12.38 -2.10 -20.97
N GLU A 85 12.18 -2.54 -22.21
CA GLU A 85 11.85 -1.69 -23.35
C GLU A 85 10.47 -1.10 -23.19
N LEU A 86 9.47 -1.92 -22.83
CA LEU A 86 8.11 -1.48 -22.61
C LEU A 86 8.01 -0.40 -21.52
N LEU A 87 8.76 -0.53 -20.42
CA LEU A 87 8.79 0.48 -19.35
C LEU A 87 9.46 1.79 -19.82
N ARG A 88 10.52 1.72 -20.63
CA ARG A 88 11.16 2.91 -21.19
C ARG A 88 10.26 3.62 -22.21
N VAL A 89 9.59 2.87 -23.09
CA VAL A 89 8.61 3.41 -24.04
C VAL A 89 7.45 4.06 -23.28
N ARG A 90 6.92 3.40 -22.24
CA ARG A 90 5.88 3.95 -21.36
C ARG A 90 6.29 5.29 -20.76
N ARG A 91 7.51 5.40 -20.22
CA ARG A 91 8.05 6.65 -19.66
C ARG A 91 8.06 7.78 -20.70
N PHE A 92 8.56 7.52 -21.90
CA PHE A 92 8.56 8.53 -22.97
C PHE A 92 7.16 8.87 -23.48
N ALA A 93 6.27 7.89 -23.56
CA ALA A 93 4.87 8.11 -23.91
C ALA A 93 4.18 9.02 -22.90
N LEU A 94 4.45 8.86 -21.59
CA LEU A 94 3.97 9.77 -20.54
C LEU A 94 4.57 11.17 -20.67
N GLN A 95 5.88 11.26 -20.93
CA GLN A 95 6.58 12.54 -21.09
C GLN A 95 6.07 13.32 -22.31
N LEU A 96 5.84 12.64 -23.42
CA LEU A 96 5.35 13.20 -24.68
C LEU A 96 3.83 13.27 -24.76
N GLN A 97 3.12 12.70 -23.77
CA GLN A 97 1.66 12.65 -23.69
C GLN A 97 1.00 11.97 -24.89
N ILE A 98 1.57 10.84 -25.31
CA ILE A 98 1.07 10.05 -26.42
C ILE A 98 -0.07 9.17 -25.90
N GLY A 99 -1.31 9.61 -26.12
CA GLY A 99 -2.52 8.87 -25.71
C GLY A 99 -2.59 7.48 -26.34
N GLY A 100 -3.02 6.48 -25.57
CA GLY A 100 -3.12 5.08 -26.00
C GLY A 100 -1.80 4.30 -25.92
N CYS A 101 -0.65 4.98 -26.06
CA CYS A 101 0.66 4.31 -26.03
C CYS A 101 1.02 3.81 -24.63
N VAL A 102 0.62 4.55 -23.58
CA VAL A 102 0.84 4.15 -22.19
C VAL A 102 0.04 2.89 -21.91
N GLU A 103 -1.26 2.90 -22.21
CA GLU A 103 -2.18 1.79 -22.00
C GLU A 103 -1.75 0.54 -22.80
N ALA A 104 -1.25 0.73 -24.02
CA ALA A 104 -0.70 -0.36 -24.83
C ALA A 104 0.56 -0.98 -24.19
N CYS A 105 1.47 -0.16 -23.66
CA CYS A 105 2.65 -0.65 -22.94
C CYS A 105 2.25 -1.41 -21.67
N GLU A 106 1.28 -0.88 -20.92
CA GLU A 106 0.78 -1.52 -19.70
C GLU A 106 0.12 -2.88 -19.99
N ALA A 107 -0.72 -2.94 -21.02
CA ALA A 107 -1.33 -4.19 -21.46
C ALA A 107 -0.28 -5.20 -21.93
N ALA A 108 0.75 -4.76 -22.64
CA ALA A 108 1.85 -5.62 -23.07
C ALA A 108 2.65 -6.18 -21.87
N ILE A 109 2.94 -5.36 -20.87
CA ILE A 109 3.63 -5.81 -19.64
C ILE A 109 2.77 -6.81 -18.86
N LEU A 110 1.47 -6.57 -18.74
CA LEU A 110 0.55 -7.51 -18.08
C LEU A 110 0.46 -8.84 -18.84
N ARG A 111 0.45 -8.82 -20.18
CA ARG A 111 0.50 -10.05 -20.99
C ARG A 111 1.83 -10.79 -20.81
N LEU A 112 2.95 -10.07 -20.75
CA LEU A 112 4.28 -10.64 -20.54
C LEU A 112 4.35 -11.38 -19.20
N VAL A 113 3.78 -10.80 -18.14
CA VAL A 113 3.66 -11.43 -16.83
C VAL A 113 2.75 -12.66 -16.90
N ALA A 114 1.57 -12.55 -17.51
CA ALA A 114 0.56 -13.62 -17.55
C ALA A 114 0.96 -14.86 -18.38
N HIS A 115 1.83 -14.71 -19.38
CA HIS A 115 2.20 -15.81 -20.30
C HIS A 115 3.63 -16.33 -20.10
N GLY A 116 4.37 -15.85 -19.08
CA GLY A 116 5.73 -16.33 -18.82
C GLY A 116 6.79 -15.90 -19.86
N GLY A 117 6.57 -14.79 -20.57
CA GLY A 117 7.49 -14.27 -21.59
C GLY A 117 7.25 -14.83 -23.01
N SER A 118 7.22 -13.94 -24.01
CA SER A 118 6.83 -14.24 -25.40
C SER A 118 7.94 -14.88 -26.27
N GLY A 119 9.02 -15.36 -25.66
CA GLY A 119 10.19 -15.87 -26.38
C GLY A 119 10.00 -17.30 -26.86
N LYS A 120 10.24 -17.56 -28.17
CA LYS A 120 10.33 -18.91 -28.79
C LYS A 120 11.34 -19.89 -28.14
N GLY A 121 12.03 -19.49 -27.08
CA GLY A 121 13.02 -20.30 -26.38
C GLY A 121 12.57 -20.65 -24.97
N GLY A 122 11.53 -21.49 -24.84
CA GLY A 122 11.20 -22.33 -23.66
C GLY A 122 11.59 -21.82 -22.28
N LYS A 123 11.38 -20.53 -21.97
CA LYS A 123 11.63 -20.03 -20.61
C LYS A 123 10.51 -20.51 -19.70
N GLY A 124 10.85 -20.80 -18.44
CA GLY A 124 9.88 -21.30 -17.45
C GLY A 124 8.72 -20.31 -17.23
N PRO A 125 7.63 -20.76 -16.60
CA PRO A 125 6.40 -19.96 -16.43
C PRO A 125 6.61 -18.65 -15.64
N LEU A 126 7.67 -18.55 -14.84
CA LEU A 126 8.00 -17.36 -14.05
C LEU A 126 8.90 -16.36 -14.78
N ALA A 127 9.34 -16.64 -16.01
CA ALA A 127 10.34 -15.82 -16.68
C ALA A 127 9.89 -14.36 -16.90
N GLY A 128 8.60 -14.13 -17.15
CA GLY A 128 8.06 -12.77 -17.24
C GLY A 128 8.14 -12.00 -15.91
N VAL A 129 7.97 -12.68 -14.78
CA VAL A 129 8.08 -12.09 -13.44
C VAL A 129 9.54 -11.83 -13.08
N GLU A 130 10.43 -12.79 -13.37
CA GLU A 130 11.87 -12.66 -13.16
C GLU A 130 12.46 -11.50 -13.98
N GLU A 131 12.05 -11.39 -15.24
CA GLU A 131 12.46 -10.31 -16.12
C GLU A 131 12.03 -8.95 -15.56
N LEU A 132 10.77 -8.84 -15.12
CA LEU A 132 10.27 -7.61 -14.52
C LEU A 132 10.97 -7.29 -13.19
N PHE A 133 11.29 -8.30 -12.38
CA PHE A 133 12.06 -8.15 -11.15
C PHE A 133 13.47 -7.60 -11.42
N SER A 134 14.12 -8.03 -12.51
CA SER A 134 15.43 -7.52 -12.91
C SER A 134 15.41 -6.02 -13.26
N VAL A 135 14.28 -5.53 -13.79
CA VAL A 135 14.07 -4.13 -14.15
C VAL A 135 13.19 -3.35 -13.18
N ARG A 136 13.03 -3.85 -11.94
CA ARG A 136 12.19 -3.21 -10.90
C ARG A 136 12.54 -1.75 -10.61
N HIS A 137 13.80 -1.36 -10.82
CA HIS A 137 14.25 0.03 -10.68
C HIS A 137 13.56 0.99 -11.66
N LEU A 138 13.10 0.50 -12.83
CA LEU A 138 12.34 1.29 -13.81
C LEU A 138 10.86 1.45 -13.43
N LEU A 139 10.32 0.62 -12.52
CA LEU A 139 8.96 0.78 -12.00
C LEU A 139 8.87 1.84 -10.90
N ALA A 140 9.96 2.06 -10.19
CA ALA A 140 10.01 2.85 -8.96
C ALA A 140 10.19 4.36 -9.22
N GLU A 141 9.85 4.88 -10.40
CA GLU A 141 10.05 6.30 -10.72
C GLU A 141 9.23 7.18 -9.77
N LYS A 142 9.91 7.65 -8.71
CA LYS A 142 9.44 8.71 -7.85
C LYS A 142 9.36 9.95 -8.75
N PRO A 143 8.18 10.54 -8.98
CA PRO A 143 8.08 11.74 -9.80
C PRO A 143 8.82 12.88 -9.09
N GLY A 144 10.09 13.10 -9.49
CA GLY A 144 10.95 14.24 -9.21
C GLY A 144 10.68 14.98 -7.90
N GLY A 145 11.14 14.42 -6.78
CA GLY A 145 11.61 15.25 -5.69
C GLY A 145 13.01 15.70 -6.09
N ALA A 146 13.17 16.98 -6.45
CA ALA A 146 14.49 17.54 -6.69
C ALA A 146 15.39 17.24 -5.48
N ASP A 147 16.59 16.74 -5.76
CA ASP A 147 17.62 16.48 -4.76
C ASP A 147 17.79 17.72 -3.87
N SER A 148 17.27 17.67 -2.65
CA SER A 148 17.68 18.55 -1.58
C SER A 148 19.10 18.12 -1.22
N GLY A 149 20.08 18.73 -1.88
CA GLY A 149 21.50 18.52 -1.62
C GLY A 149 21.81 18.77 -0.14
N ALA A 150 22.02 17.67 0.58
CA ALA A 150 22.61 17.69 1.92
C ALA A 150 24.13 17.61 1.77
N THR A 151 24.75 18.77 1.55
CA THR A 151 26.16 19.00 1.89
C THR A 151 26.19 19.94 3.09
N GLY A 152 26.66 19.47 4.24
CA GLY A 152 26.90 20.33 5.40
C GLY A 152 27.00 19.57 6.71
N SER A 153 28.23 19.30 7.13
CA SER A 153 28.63 18.72 8.41
C SER A 153 28.06 19.44 9.64
N SER A 154 27.77 18.67 10.69
CA SER A 154 27.53 19.15 12.06
C SER A 154 28.85 19.55 12.74
N PRO A 155 28.84 20.51 13.69
CA PRO A 155 28.95 20.07 15.08
C PRO A 155 28.01 20.78 16.09
N ALA A 156 27.84 20.07 17.20
CA ALA A 156 27.12 20.31 18.46
C ALA A 156 26.88 21.75 18.96
N ALA A 157 25.67 21.97 19.54
CA ALA A 157 25.46 22.60 20.87
C ALA A 157 23.97 22.57 21.29
N ASP A 158 23.76 22.57 22.61
CA ASP A 158 22.53 22.53 23.41
C ASP A 158 21.42 23.56 23.13
N GLY A 159 20.19 23.24 23.55
CA GLY A 159 19.18 24.23 24.00
C GLY A 159 17.78 24.10 23.38
N CYS A 160 16.76 23.99 24.22
CA CYS A 160 15.32 24.03 23.90
C CYS A 160 14.71 25.37 24.43
N PRO A 161 13.41 25.68 24.19
CA PRO A 161 12.75 26.38 23.07
C PRO A 161 12.25 27.80 23.53
N PRO A 162 11.20 28.50 23.00
CA PRO A 162 10.31 28.29 21.84
C PRO A 162 10.01 29.55 20.97
N ALA A 163 9.41 29.39 19.78
CA ALA A 163 8.55 30.43 19.17
C ALA A 163 7.68 29.91 18.00
N ALA A 164 6.43 30.39 17.97
CA ALA A 164 5.40 30.15 16.99
C ALA A 164 5.76 30.69 15.58
N ALA A 165 5.39 29.94 14.52
CA ALA A 165 5.42 30.44 13.16
C ALA A 165 4.13 30.11 12.39
N LYS A 166 3.62 31.17 11.74
CA LYS A 166 2.35 31.30 11.01
C LYS A 166 2.26 30.39 9.79
N GLY A 167 1.03 29.95 9.53
CA GLY A 167 0.65 29.07 8.43
C GLY A 167 0.79 29.68 7.04
N GLY A 168 1.36 28.89 6.13
CA GLY A 168 1.31 29.09 4.69
C GLY A 168 0.24 28.19 4.07
N ALA A 169 -0.74 28.81 3.42
CA ALA A 169 -1.83 28.12 2.71
C ALA A 169 -1.31 27.44 1.43
N ALA A 170 -1.46 26.12 1.34
CA ALA A 170 -1.17 25.33 0.15
C ALA A 170 -2.35 25.36 -0.86
N PRO A 171 -2.11 25.26 -2.18
CA PRO A 171 -3.16 25.33 -3.18
C PRO A 171 -3.99 24.03 -3.24
N ALA A 172 -5.31 24.17 -3.12
CA ALA A 172 -6.30 23.11 -3.26
C ALA A 172 -6.53 22.75 -4.74
N GLY A 173 -6.17 21.51 -5.06
CA GLY A 173 -6.38 20.87 -6.35
C GLY A 173 -6.04 19.38 -6.24
N PHE A 174 -6.70 18.68 -5.32
CA PHE A 174 -6.44 17.27 -5.05
C PHE A 174 -7.69 16.43 -5.32
N ALA A 175 -7.69 15.79 -6.49
CA ALA A 175 -8.38 14.53 -6.71
C ALA A 175 -7.32 13.43 -6.69
N ALA A 176 -7.48 12.44 -5.79
CA ALA A 176 -6.75 11.17 -5.71
C ALA A 176 -5.20 11.23 -5.59
N ALA A 177 -4.65 11.81 -4.52
CA ALA A 177 -3.22 11.69 -4.19
C ALA A 177 -2.89 10.73 -3.03
N ALA A 178 -3.89 10.11 -2.40
CA ALA A 178 -3.66 9.18 -1.30
C ALA A 178 -3.58 7.74 -1.79
N THR A 179 -2.39 7.35 -2.28
CA THR A 179 -1.73 6.03 -2.11
C THR A 179 -0.77 5.75 -3.22
N SER A 180 -1.12 6.10 -4.44
CA SER A 180 -0.92 5.08 -5.44
C SER A 180 0.53 5.12 -5.94
N TRP A 181 1.29 4.08 -5.57
CA TRP A 181 2.00 3.38 -6.63
C TRP A 181 1.09 3.44 -7.83
N ASP A 182 1.58 4.06 -8.89
CA ASP A 182 0.87 4.22 -10.15
C ASP A 182 -0.05 3.00 -10.33
N PRO A 183 -1.39 3.18 -10.46
CA PRO A 183 -2.35 2.07 -10.48
C PRO A 183 -1.94 0.94 -11.43
N PHE A 184 -1.14 1.27 -12.45
CA PHE A 184 -0.38 0.31 -13.23
C PHE A 184 0.52 -0.63 -12.41
N VAL A 185 1.47 -0.12 -11.63
CA VAL A 185 2.41 -0.93 -10.86
C VAL A 185 1.68 -1.79 -9.82
N ALA A 186 0.60 -1.29 -9.21
CA ALA A 186 -0.23 -2.10 -8.32
C ALA A 186 -0.87 -3.29 -9.06
N ARG A 187 -1.39 -3.08 -10.27
CA ARG A 187 -1.92 -4.16 -11.14
C ARG A 187 -0.84 -5.15 -11.56
N VAL A 188 0.35 -4.65 -11.93
CA VAL A 188 1.49 -5.48 -12.32
C VAL A 188 1.95 -6.37 -11.16
N LEU A 189 2.10 -5.82 -9.96
CA LEU A 189 2.46 -6.62 -8.79
C LEU A 189 1.37 -7.64 -8.44
N ALA A 190 0.08 -7.28 -8.60
CA ALA A 190 -1.01 -8.23 -8.41
C ALA A 190 -0.95 -9.40 -9.41
N ALA A 191 -0.65 -9.12 -10.68
CA ALA A 191 -0.44 -10.14 -11.71
C ALA A 191 0.80 -11.01 -11.40
N CYS A 192 1.90 -10.40 -10.96
CA CYS A 192 3.11 -11.14 -10.55
C CYS A 192 2.82 -12.09 -9.38
N ARG A 193 2.09 -11.62 -8.36
CA ARG A 193 1.68 -12.46 -7.22
C ARG A 193 0.80 -13.62 -7.67
N GLN A 194 -0.14 -13.38 -8.57
CA GLN A 194 -1.00 -14.44 -9.11
C GLN A 194 -0.17 -15.52 -9.81
N GLN A 195 0.73 -15.13 -10.70
CA GLN A 195 1.62 -16.05 -11.42
C GLN A 195 2.53 -16.84 -10.47
N LEU A 196 3.04 -16.18 -9.41
CA LEU A 196 3.81 -16.86 -8.39
C LEU A 196 2.97 -17.89 -7.63
N THR A 197 1.77 -17.52 -7.20
CA THR A 197 0.87 -18.46 -6.51
C THR A 197 0.54 -19.68 -7.40
N GLU A 198 0.28 -19.47 -8.68
CA GLU A 198 -0.08 -20.53 -9.65
C GLU A 198 1.11 -21.45 -9.99
N HIS A 199 2.30 -20.89 -10.20
CA HIS A 199 3.44 -21.64 -10.76
C HIS A 199 4.55 -21.98 -9.76
N CYS A 200 4.57 -21.40 -8.56
CA CYS A 200 5.58 -21.73 -7.54
C CYS A 200 5.58 -23.22 -7.17
N GLY A 201 4.41 -23.86 -7.14
CA GLY A 201 4.30 -25.28 -6.78
C GLY A 201 5.12 -26.17 -7.71
N ALA A 202 4.96 -25.99 -9.03
CA ALA A 202 5.68 -26.75 -10.04
C ALA A 202 7.20 -26.49 -9.98
N ALA A 203 7.60 -25.21 -9.85
CA ALA A 203 9.01 -24.84 -9.71
C ALA A 203 9.67 -25.48 -8.47
N LEU A 204 8.95 -25.51 -7.34
CA LEU A 204 9.43 -26.12 -6.10
C LEU A 204 9.54 -27.64 -6.18
N VAL A 205 8.65 -28.31 -6.92
CA VAL A 205 8.74 -29.76 -7.18
C VAL A 205 9.99 -30.06 -8.03
N ALA A 206 10.23 -29.29 -9.10
CA ALA A 206 11.42 -29.43 -9.92
C ALA A 206 12.72 -29.22 -9.10
N LEU A 207 12.73 -28.22 -8.21
CA LEU A 207 13.87 -27.96 -7.33
C LEU A 207 14.13 -29.09 -6.33
N LYS A 208 13.08 -29.68 -5.76
CA LYS A 208 13.21 -30.83 -4.86
C LYS A 208 13.73 -32.06 -5.60
N ALA A 209 13.24 -32.31 -6.81
CA ALA A 209 13.73 -33.41 -7.64
C ALA A 209 15.21 -33.23 -7.98
N ALA A 210 15.62 -32.00 -8.33
CA ALA A 210 17.03 -31.68 -8.57
C ALA A 210 17.89 -31.86 -7.30
N ALA A 211 17.45 -31.38 -6.14
CA ALA A 211 18.20 -31.51 -4.89
C ALA A 211 18.42 -32.97 -4.45
N ALA A 212 17.49 -33.87 -4.79
CA ALA A 212 17.65 -35.31 -4.52
C ALA A 212 18.78 -35.96 -5.33
N ALA A 213 19.28 -35.31 -6.40
CA ALA A 213 20.34 -35.83 -7.26
C ALA A 213 21.76 -35.62 -6.71
N GLY A 214 21.96 -34.92 -5.58
CA GLY A 214 23.26 -34.85 -4.89
C GLY A 214 23.58 -33.51 -4.22
N ALA A 215 24.70 -33.45 -3.49
CA ALA A 215 25.08 -32.29 -2.65
C ALA A 215 25.25 -30.97 -3.43
N ALA A 216 25.85 -31.01 -4.62
CA ALA A 216 25.97 -29.83 -5.48
C ALA A 216 24.59 -29.28 -5.91
N ALA A 217 23.62 -30.17 -6.14
CA ALA A 217 22.26 -29.78 -6.47
C ALA A 217 21.53 -29.17 -5.27
N THR A 218 21.85 -29.57 -4.03
CA THR A 218 21.34 -28.94 -2.81
C THR A 218 21.75 -27.47 -2.70
N ALA A 219 23.01 -27.14 -2.99
CA ALA A 219 23.49 -25.75 -2.97
C ALA A 219 22.80 -24.91 -4.06
N ALA A 220 22.65 -25.44 -5.27
CA ALA A 220 21.91 -24.79 -6.34
C ALA A 220 20.43 -24.58 -5.97
N ALA A 221 19.78 -25.58 -5.39
CA ALA A 221 18.39 -25.46 -4.93
C ALA A 221 18.23 -24.39 -3.84
N ALA A 222 19.19 -24.28 -2.92
CA ALA A 222 19.19 -23.22 -1.91
C ALA A 222 19.32 -21.83 -2.54
N ALA A 223 20.19 -21.67 -3.55
CA ALA A 223 20.34 -20.41 -4.28
C ALA A 223 19.05 -20.03 -5.04
N VAL A 224 18.37 -21.00 -5.67
CA VAL A 224 17.09 -20.73 -6.34
C VAL A 224 16.00 -20.38 -5.34
N LEU A 225 15.94 -21.05 -4.17
CA LEU A 225 14.99 -20.69 -3.10
C LEU A 225 15.26 -19.29 -2.56
N ALA A 226 16.53 -18.86 -2.46
CA ALA A 226 16.88 -17.50 -2.08
C ALA A 226 16.38 -16.49 -3.12
N GLY A 227 16.64 -16.74 -4.41
CA GLY A 227 16.12 -15.92 -5.51
C GLY A 227 14.60 -15.85 -5.55
N LEU A 228 13.92 -16.98 -5.31
CA LEU A 228 12.46 -17.02 -5.18
C LEU A 228 11.98 -16.19 -3.98
N GLY A 229 12.69 -16.26 -2.85
CA GLY A 229 12.41 -15.44 -1.67
C GLY A 229 12.47 -13.94 -1.97
N GLU A 230 13.51 -13.49 -2.69
CA GLU A 230 13.63 -12.08 -3.11
C GLU A 230 12.51 -11.65 -4.06
N LEU A 231 12.16 -12.52 -5.02
CA LEU A 231 11.10 -12.26 -5.97
C LEU A 231 9.74 -12.18 -5.27
N LEU A 232 9.44 -13.10 -4.35
CA LEU A 232 8.25 -13.06 -3.50
C LEU A 232 8.24 -11.81 -2.62
N ALA A 233 9.35 -11.48 -1.96
CA ALA A 233 9.46 -10.29 -1.13
C ALA A 233 9.20 -9.01 -1.94
N TRP A 234 9.65 -8.93 -3.18
CA TRP A 234 9.33 -7.81 -4.07
C TRP A 234 7.85 -7.79 -4.49
N ALA A 235 7.27 -8.94 -4.85
CA ALA A 235 5.89 -9.02 -5.31
C ALA A 235 4.87 -8.74 -4.17
N PHE A 236 5.16 -9.21 -2.96
CA PHE A 236 4.35 -9.02 -1.75
C PHE A 236 4.70 -7.76 -0.96
N ARG A 237 5.88 -7.18 -1.21
CA ARG A 237 6.43 -5.94 -0.65
C ARG A 237 6.72 -6.00 0.85
N ASP A 238 5.66 -5.98 1.64
CA ASP A 238 5.73 -5.94 3.10
C ASP A 238 4.50 -6.61 3.74
N ALA A 239 4.67 -7.15 4.95
CA ALA A 239 3.61 -7.87 5.65
C ALA A 239 2.35 -7.01 5.91
N PRO A 240 2.45 -5.75 6.37
CA PRO A 240 1.28 -4.89 6.59
C PRO A 240 0.47 -4.61 5.33
N SER A 241 1.12 -4.30 4.20
CA SER A 241 0.45 -4.05 2.92
C SER A 241 -0.20 -5.31 2.37
N LEU A 242 0.50 -6.44 2.46
CA LEU A 242 -0.01 -7.75 2.09
C LEU A 242 -1.28 -8.09 2.88
N LEU A 243 -1.24 -7.88 4.19
CA LEU A 243 -2.37 -8.14 5.08
C LEU A 243 -3.47 -7.07 4.99
N SER A 244 -3.18 -5.86 4.55
CA SER A 244 -4.22 -4.85 4.34
C SER A 244 -5.00 -5.07 3.03
N CYS A 245 -4.48 -5.88 2.11
CA CYS A 245 -5.11 -6.16 0.83
C CYS A 245 -5.87 -7.50 0.85
N PRO A 246 -7.21 -7.53 0.62
CA PRO A 246 -7.97 -8.79 0.59
C PRO A 246 -7.48 -9.78 -0.48
N VAL A 247 -7.10 -9.27 -1.66
CA VAL A 247 -6.51 -10.09 -2.73
C VAL A 247 -5.16 -10.65 -2.29
N GLY A 248 -4.33 -9.82 -1.64
CA GLY A 248 -3.04 -10.22 -1.09
C GLY A 248 -3.18 -11.36 -0.07
N ARG A 249 -4.13 -11.27 0.88
CA ARG A 249 -4.38 -12.34 1.85
C ARG A 249 -4.75 -13.67 1.18
N ARG A 250 -5.60 -13.64 0.16
CA ARG A 250 -5.97 -14.86 -0.60
C ARG A 250 -4.76 -15.45 -1.33
N GLN A 251 -3.95 -14.60 -1.94
CA GLN A 251 -2.72 -15.03 -2.63
C GLN A 251 -1.71 -15.63 -1.64
N LEU A 252 -1.55 -15.02 -0.45
CA LEU A 252 -0.73 -15.55 0.64
C LEU A 252 -1.23 -16.93 1.07
N ALA A 253 -2.52 -17.06 1.37
CA ALA A 253 -3.15 -18.32 1.81
C ALA A 253 -2.96 -19.47 0.82
N ALA A 254 -2.93 -19.16 -0.49
CA ALA A 254 -2.73 -20.13 -1.56
C ALA A 254 -1.24 -20.45 -1.84
N LEU A 255 -0.28 -19.80 -1.17
CA LEU A 255 1.14 -20.12 -1.39
C LEU A 255 1.48 -21.52 -0.88
N PRO A 256 2.27 -22.31 -1.64
CA PRO A 256 2.86 -23.54 -1.12
C PRO A 256 3.74 -23.26 0.11
N ALA A 257 3.75 -24.17 1.08
CA ALA A 257 4.49 -23.98 2.32
C ALA A 257 5.99 -23.65 2.11
N ALA A 258 6.64 -24.23 1.10
CA ALA A 258 8.04 -23.92 0.81
C ALA A 258 8.24 -22.53 0.19
N ALA A 259 7.27 -22.00 -0.55
CA ALA A 259 7.30 -20.62 -1.03
C ALA A 259 7.09 -19.63 0.13
N LEU A 260 6.14 -19.93 1.04
CA LEU A 260 5.97 -19.13 2.26
C LEU A 260 7.24 -19.16 3.12
N GLU A 261 7.87 -20.32 3.28
CA GLU A 261 9.15 -20.44 4.00
C GLU A 261 10.24 -19.58 3.37
N ALA A 262 10.36 -19.57 2.03
CA ALA A 262 11.31 -18.73 1.31
C ALA A 262 11.02 -17.23 1.49
N LEU A 263 9.74 -16.83 1.41
CA LEU A 263 9.30 -15.45 1.67
C LEU A 263 9.66 -15.01 3.10
N LEU A 264 9.32 -15.82 4.10
CA LEU A 264 9.60 -15.53 5.51
C LEU A 264 11.11 -15.58 5.80
N ARG A 265 11.90 -16.37 5.09
CA ARG A 265 13.37 -16.37 5.25
C ARG A 265 14.02 -15.15 4.62
N CYS A 266 13.40 -14.54 3.61
CA CYS A 266 13.99 -13.42 2.88
C CYS A 266 14.19 -12.18 3.77
N GLU A 267 15.42 -11.67 3.81
CA GLU A 267 15.76 -10.44 4.54
C GLU A 267 15.12 -9.20 3.90
N ALA A 268 14.78 -9.23 2.61
CA ALA A 268 14.15 -8.10 1.94
C ALA A 268 12.64 -7.98 2.21
N PHE A 269 12.02 -8.98 2.85
CA PHE A 269 10.59 -8.93 3.17
C PHE A 269 10.34 -7.94 4.32
N GLY A 270 9.80 -6.77 3.98
CA GLY A 270 9.59 -5.69 4.93
C GLY A 270 8.46 -5.95 5.92
N THR A 271 8.55 -5.35 7.10
CA THR A 271 7.46 -5.33 8.08
C THR A 271 7.54 -4.10 8.98
N ASP A 272 6.44 -3.72 9.63
CA ASP A 272 6.46 -2.76 10.75
C ASP A 272 6.82 -3.41 12.08
N SER A 273 6.46 -4.68 12.26
CA SER A 273 6.75 -5.50 13.42
C SER A 273 6.72 -6.97 13.04
N GLU A 274 7.47 -7.81 13.73
CA GLU A 274 7.33 -9.27 13.59
C GLU A 274 5.93 -9.77 13.97
N ALA A 275 5.14 -8.97 14.70
CA ALA A 275 3.73 -9.26 14.95
C ALA A 275 2.91 -9.38 13.65
N SER A 276 3.19 -8.53 12.65
CA SER A 276 2.55 -8.60 11.33
C SER A 276 3.01 -9.84 10.54
N VAL A 277 4.26 -10.28 10.74
CA VAL A 277 4.79 -11.52 10.14
C VAL A 277 4.14 -12.76 10.77
N LEU A 278 3.99 -12.77 12.09
CA LEU A 278 3.28 -13.83 12.81
C LEU A 278 1.81 -13.89 12.40
N LEU A 279 1.17 -12.74 12.21
CA LEU A 279 -0.19 -12.66 11.69
C LEU A 279 -0.29 -13.21 10.27
N ALA A 280 0.67 -12.91 9.37
CA ALA A 280 0.71 -13.49 8.04
C ALA A 280 0.81 -15.02 8.08
N LEU A 281 1.65 -15.55 8.98
CA LEU A 281 1.73 -17.00 9.21
C LEU A 281 0.41 -17.57 9.75
N ALA A 282 -0.24 -16.89 10.70
CA ALA A 282 -1.53 -17.33 11.26
C ALA A 282 -2.63 -17.39 10.20
N VAL A 283 -2.74 -16.38 9.32
CA VAL A 283 -3.67 -16.37 8.18
C VAL A 283 -3.41 -17.56 7.26
N TRP A 284 -2.14 -17.89 6.98
CA TRP A 284 -1.81 -19.05 6.15
C TRP A 284 -2.15 -20.37 6.83
N VAL A 285 -1.83 -20.51 8.12
CA VAL A 285 -2.10 -21.72 8.91
C VAL A 285 -3.60 -21.98 8.95
N GLU A 286 -4.42 -20.97 9.26
CA GLU A 286 -5.88 -21.08 9.28
C GLU A 286 -6.42 -21.55 7.92
N ALA A 287 -5.98 -20.93 6.82
CA ALA A 287 -6.44 -21.29 5.48
C ALA A 287 -6.02 -22.70 5.02
N ASN A 288 -4.95 -23.27 5.59
CA ASN A 288 -4.42 -24.58 5.23
C ASN A 288 -4.80 -25.69 6.23
N GLY A 289 -5.87 -25.50 7.00
CA GLY A 289 -6.42 -26.50 7.91
C GLY A 289 -5.99 -26.35 9.38
N GLY A 290 -5.40 -25.22 9.76
CA GLY A 290 -5.05 -24.88 11.13
C GLY A 290 -4.12 -25.92 11.77
N CYS A 291 -4.61 -26.59 12.80
CA CYS A 291 -3.87 -27.64 13.50
C CYS A 291 -3.61 -28.89 12.63
N ALA A 292 -4.35 -29.10 11.54
CA ALA A 292 -4.18 -30.23 10.62
C ALA A 292 -2.96 -30.09 9.70
N VAL A 293 -2.37 -28.89 9.59
CA VAL A 293 -1.09 -28.72 8.88
C VAL A 293 -0.05 -29.60 9.55
N ARG A 294 0.65 -30.41 8.74
CA ARG A 294 1.71 -31.32 9.22
C ARG A 294 2.69 -30.58 10.14
N GLU A 295 2.86 -31.11 11.35
CA GLU A 295 3.71 -30.52 12.41
C GLU A 295 5.11 -30.14 11.91
N SER A 296 5.73 -30.98 11.08
CA SER A 296 7.05 -30.69 10.52
C SER A 296 7.07 -29.43 9.64
N ILE A 297 6.01 -29.17 8.87
CA ILE A 297 5.90 -27.96 8.04
C ILE A 297 5.70 -26.74 8.94
N ARG A 298 4.76 -26.85 9.88
CA ARG A 298 4.45 -25.81 10.84
C ARG A 298 5.67 -25.38 11.65
N ARG A 299 6.44 -26.33 12.15
CA ARG A 299 7.69 -26.07 12.87
C ARG A 299 8.73 -25.35 12.02
N ARG A 300 8.91 -25.73 10.76
CA ARG A 300 9.85 -25.02 9.85
C ARG A 300 9.42 -23.57 9.60
N LEU A 301 8.12 -23.33 9.40
CA LEU A 301 7.58 -22.00 9.18
C LEU A 301 7.66 -21.12 10.43
N CYS A 302 7.27 -21.66 11.60
CA CYS A 302 7.35 -20.93 12.88
C CYS A 302 8.79 -20.53 13.21
N ARG A 303 9.78 -21.36 12.85
CA ARG A 303 11.21 -21.05 12.98
C ARG A 303 11.68 -19.84 12.15
N GLN A 304 10.90 -19.37 11.17
CA GLN A 304 11.26 -18.19 10.38
C GLN A 304 10.80 -16.86 11.02
N VAL A 305 9.97 -16.89 12.06
CA VAL A 305 9.49 -15.68 12.77
C VAL A 305 10.57 -15.22 13.75
N ARG A 306 10.91 -13.92 13.76
CA ARG A 306 11.99 -13.41 14.62
C ARG A 306 11.44 -13.03 15.99
N LEU A 307 11.20 -14.03 16.84
CA LEU A 307 10.48 -13.88 18.10
C LEU A 307 11.07 -12.81 19.03
N SER A 308 12.38 -12.58 18.99
CA SER A 308 13.06 -11.54 19.76
C SER A 308 12.63 -10.10 19.41
N HIS A 309 11.98 -9.90 18.25
CA HIS A 309 11.49 -8.61 17.76
C HIS A 309 9.95 -8.54 17.74
N LEU A 310 9.26 -9.49 18.39
CA LEU A 310 7.81 -9.37 18.61
C LEU A 310 7.51 -8.23 19.58
N SER A 311 6.37 -7.57 19.37
CA SER A 311 5.87 -6.58 20.33
C SER A 311 5.50 -7.22 21.66
N THR A 312 5.58 -6.47 22.76
CA THR A 312 5.25 -6.93 24.11
C THR A 312 3.88 -7.61 24.21
N PRO A 313 2.78 -7.07 23.62
CA PRO A 313 1.47 -7.75 23.66
C PRO A 313 1.49 -9.12 22.98
N TYR A 314 2.21 -9.21 21.86
CA TYR A 314 2.32 -10.46 21.12
C TYR A 314 3.18 -11.48 21.86
N LEU A 315 4.31 -11.04 22.40
CA LEU A 315 5.23 -11.90 23.13
C LEU A 315 4.62 -12.45 24.42
N HIS A 316 3.96 -11.61 25.22
CA HIS A 316 3.47 -12.01 26.54
C HIS A 316 2.04 -12.56 26.54
N ALA A 317 1.15 -12.03 25.70
CA ALA A 317 -0.27 -12.39 25.77
C ALA A 317 -0.70 -13.37 24.67
N LEU A 318 -0.25 -13.17 23.43
CA LEU A 318 -0.72 -13.97 22.30
C LEU A 318 0.09 -15.26 22.11
N LEU A 319 1.41 -15.16 22.03
CA LEU A 319 2.29 -16.28 21.67
C LEU A 319 2.07 -17.55 22.52
N PRO A 320 1.93 -17.47 23.87
CA PRO A 320 1.70 -18.67 24.70
C PRO A 320 0.36 -19.36 24.46
N ARG A 321 -0.59 -18.68 23.81
CA ARG A 321 -1.95 -19.17 23.59
C ARG A 321 -2.16 -19.79 22.23
N LEU A 322 -1.18 -19.71 21.33
CA LEU A 322 -1.27 -20.25 19.98
C LEU A 322 -1.01 -21.76 20.02
N PRO A 323 -2.03 -22.63 19.90
CA PRO A 323 -1.86 -24.08 20.05
C PRO A 323 -1.05 -24.71 18.92
N TRP A 324 -0.95 -24.01 17.79
CA TRP A 324 -0.22 -24.42 16.61
C TRP A 324 1.24 -23.94 16.62
N PHE A 325 1.62 -23.03 17.53
CA PHE A 325 2.99 -22.53 17.60
C PHE A 325 3.84 -23.46 18.48
N PRO A 326 4.92 -24.07 17.98
CA PRO A 326 5.66 -25.11 18.69
C PRO A 326 6.71 -24.51 19.64
N ILE A 327 6.27 -23.77 20.65
CA ILE A 327 7.13 -23.22 21.72
C ILE A 327 6.71 -23.81 23.06
N SER A 328 7.67 -24.33 23.83
CA SER A 328 7.38 -24.81 25.19
C SER A 328 7.20 -23.64 26.15
N ARG A 329 6.56 -23.88 27.30
CA ARG A 329 6.40 -22.85 28.34
C ARG A 329 7.76 -22.37 28.87
N GLU A 330 8.70 -23.29 29.03
CA GLU A 330 10.07 -23.03 29.51
C GLU A 330 10.88 -22.25 28.47
N GLU A 331 10.72 -22.56 27.19
CA GLU A 331 11.37 -21.84 26.10
C GLU A 331 10.80 -20.43 25.93
N HIS A 332 9.48 -20.27 26.09
CA HIS A 332 8.81 -18.97 26.11
C HIS A 332 9.28 -18.10 27.29
N ALA A 333 9.39 -18.67 28.49
CA ALA A 333 9.92 -17.97 29.65
C ALA A 333 11.37 -17.52 29.42
N PHE A 334 12.21 -18.39 28.86
CA PHE A 334 13.58 -18.05 28.47
C PHE A 334 13.61 -16.94 27.41
N LEU A 335 12.77 -17.03 26.38
CA LEU A 335 12.65 -16.00 25.33
C LEU A 335 12.28 -14.64 25.94
N CYS A 336 11.34 -14.58 26.88
CA CYS A 336 10.97 -13.34 27.56
C CYS A 336 12.17 -12.73 28.32
N GLN A 337 12.95 -13.55 29.03
CA GLN A 337 14.17 -13.10 29.71
C GLN A 337 15.24 -12.62 28.72
N TYR A 338 15.38 -13.33 27.60
CA TYR A 338 16.33 -13.00 26.54
C TYR A 338 15.99 -11.67 25.83
N VAL A 339 14.71 -11.42 25.58
CA VAL A 339 14.21 -10.16 25.03
C VAL A 339 14.41 -9.02 26.02
N ALA A 340 14.01 -9.20 27.29
CA ALA A 340 14.18 -8.21 28.35
C ALA A 340 15.65 -7.82 28.54
N ALA A 341 16.57 -8.80 28.53
CA ALA A 341 18.00 -8.56 28.58
C ALA A 341 18.50 -7.69 27.41
N GLY A 342 17.81 -7.71 26.26
CA GLY A 342 18.14 -6.90 25.09
C GLY A 342 17.85 -5.42 25.21
N ALA A 343 16.97 -5.03 26.13
CA ALA A 343 16.61 -3.63 26.37
C ALA A 343 17.55 -2.94 27.38
N GLU A 344 18.42 -3.70 28.05
CA GLU A 344 19.33 -3.19 29.07
C GLU A 344 20.61 -2.59 28.47
N ARG A 345 21.28 -1.72 29.23
CA ARG A 345 22.53 -1.06 28.82
C ARG A 345 23.64 -2.06 28.44
N ASP A 346 23.69 -3.20 29.14
CA ASP A 346 24.67 -4.28 28.93
C ASP A 346 24.11 -5.44 28.08
N ALA A 347 23.14 -5.15 27.22
CA ALA A 347 22.38 -6.13 26.46
C ALA A 347 23.21 -7.21 25.74
N PRO A 348 24.32 -6.89 25.03
CA PRO A 348 25.11 -7.91 24.34
C PRO A 348 25.75 -8.91 25.30
N ALA A 349 26.27 -8.44 26.44
CA ALA A 349 26.93 -9.30 27.43
C ALA A 349 25.91 -10.21 28.12
N ARG A 350 24.76 -9.65 28.53
CA ARG A 350 23.70 -10.42 29.19
C ARG A 350 23.06 -11.44 28.25
N ARG A 351 22.77 -11.09 27.00
CA ARG A 351 22.27 -12.05 25.99
C ARG A 351 23.28 -13.15 25.70
N LYS A 352 24.58 -12.84 25.63
CA LYS A 352 25.64 -13.84 25.45
C LYS A 352 25.71 -14.81 26.64
N ALA A 353 25.62 -14.30 27.87
CA ALA A 353 25.58 -15.14 29.06
C ALA A 353 24.35 -16.06 29.09
N LEU A 354 23.16 -15.53 28.77
CA LEU A 354 21.93 -16.33 28.66
C LEU A 354 22.02 -17.41 27.58
N ALA A 355 22.59 -17.07 26.40
CA ALA A 355 22.80 -18.04 25.33
C ALA A 355 23.80 -19.15 25.72
N ALA A 356 24.84 -18.82 26.51
CA ALA A 356 25.77 -19.83 27.03
C ALA A 356 25.10 -20.78 28.02
N VAL A 357 24.23 -20.28 28.90
CA VAL A 357 23.45 -21.11 29.84
C VAL A 357 22.42 -21.99 29.11
N ALA A 358 21.86 -21.50 28.00
CA ALA A 358 20.89 -22.23 27.19
C ALA A 358 21.54 -23.21 26.19
N TYR A 359 22.87 -23.26 26.10
CA TYR A 359 23.59 -24.10 25.14
C TYR A 359 23.18 -25.57 25.27
N GLY A 360 22.88 -26.21 24.15
CA GLY A 360 22.41 -27.59 24.08
C GLY A 360 20.92 -27.78 24.43
N LYS A 361 20.26 -26.80 25.05
CA LYS A 361 18.81 -26.83 25.33
C LYS A 361 17.99 -26.09 24.27
N TYR A 362 18.40 -24.86 23.94
CA TYR A 362 17.75 -24.04 22.93
C TYR A 362 18.74 -23.64 21.83
N ASP A 363 18.25 -23.59 20.60
CA ASP A 363 19.04 -23.10 19.47
C ASP A 363 19.02 -21.57 19.45
N CYS A 364 19.91 -20.94 20.21
CA CYS A 364 20.05 -19.48 20.21
C CYS A 364 20.61 -18.91 18.89
N THR A 365 20.97 -19.76 17.92
CA THR A 365 21.36 -19.33 16.56
C THR A 365 20.17 -19.26 15.61
N SER A 366 19.03 -19.82 16.01
CA SER A 366 17.76 -19.74 15.28
C SER A 366 17.34 -18.27 15.06
N PRO A 367 16.59 -18.00 13.97
CA PRO A 367 15.99 -16.68 13.75
C PRO A 367 15.13 -16.17 14.92
N TRP A 368 14.66 -17.06 15.80
CA TRP A 368 13.93 -16.68 17.02
C TRP A 368 14.71 -15.73 17.93
N TYR A 369 16.03 -15.86 18.00
CA TYR A 369 16.88 -15.15 18.95
C TYR A 369 17.89 -14.21 18.29
N ALA A 370 18.55 -14.70 17.23
CA ALA A 370 19.76 -14.06 16.67
C ALA A 370 19.52 -13.29 15.37
N ALA A 371 18.37 -13.43 14.72
CA ALA A 371 18.15 -12.72 13.47
C ALA A 371 18.07 -11.20 13.72
N PRO A 372 18.65 -10.38 12.82
CA PRO A 372 18.46 -8.93 12.88
C PRO A 372 16.97 -8.59 12.69
N PRO A 373 16.50 -7.38 13.05
CA PRO A 373 15.15 -6.97 12.68
C PRO A 373 15.02 -6.93 11.15
N ARG A 374 13.84 -7.26 10.62
CA ARG A 374 13.55 -7.07 9.18
C ARG A 374 13.62 -5.59 8.83
N PRO A 375 13.84 -5.24 7.54
CA PRO A 375 13.73 -3.87 7.08
C PRO A 375 12.39 -3.29 7.56
N ALA A 376 12.47 -2.17 8.29
CA ALA A 376 11.31 -1.41 8.69
C ALA A 376 10.61 -0.95 7.42
N GLY A 377 9.57 -1.68 7.07
CA GLY A 377 9.01 -1.71 5.75
C GLY A 377 7.53 -1.49 5.83
N ARG A 378 7.13 -0.25 6.10
CA ARG A 378 5.82 0.24 5.71
C ARG A 378 6.01 1.17 4.56
N SER A 379 5.75 0.66 3.37
CA SER A 379 5.82 1.50 2.18
C SER A 379 4.84 2.69 2.21
N ASP A 380 3.92 2.62 3.15
CA ASP A 380 2.85 3.53 3.51
C ASP A 380 3.07 4.30 4.84
N ALA A 381 4.21 4.16 5.52
CA ALA A 381 4.49 4.94 6.73
C ALA A 381 4.42 6.45 6.43
N GLY A 382 3.79 7.21 7.33
CA GLY A 382 3.51 8.63 7.15
C GLY A 382 2.50 8.95 6.04
N ARG A 383 1.91 7.95 5.38
CA ARG A 383 0.90 8.18 4.33
C ARG A 383 -0.51 8.17 4.91
N PRO A 384 -1.34 9.15 4.52
CA PRO A 384 -2.75 9.14 4.86
C PRO A 384 -3.48 8.07 4.05
N TYR A 385 -4.16 7.17 4.75
CA TYR A 385 -5.17 6.28 4.22
C TYR A 385 -6.51 6.98 4.23
N GLU A 386 -6.95 7.45 3.06
CA GLU A 386 -8.31 7.96 2.92
C GLU A 386 -9.31 6.86 3.29
N TRP A 387 -10.28 7.23 4.12
CA TRP A 387 -11.39 6.36 4.49
C TRP A 387 -12.70 7.10 4.30
N SER A 388 -13.77 6.33 4.08
CA SER A 388 -15.12 6.85 3.97
C SER A 388 -16.17 5.89 4.50
N VAL A 389 -17.27 6.45 4.98
CA VAL A 389 -18.50 5.75 5.38
C VAL A 389 -19.62 6.33 4.51
N LYS A 390 -20.44 5.50 3.87
CA LYS A 390 -21.57 6.01 3.08
C LYS A 390 -22.65 6.56 4.00
N GLN A 391 -23.33 7.61 3.58
CA GLN A 391 -24.45 8.22 4.30
C GLN A 391 -25.61 7.22 4.47
N GLU A 392 -25.86 6.37 3.48
CA GLU A 392 -26.89 5.32 3.54
C GLU A 392 -26.57 4.30 4.65
N ASP A 393 -25.34 3.80 4.68
CA ASP A 393 -24.89 2.85 5.72
C ASP A 393 -24.95 3.52 7.10
N LEU A 394 -24.62 4.81 7.17
CA LEU A 394 -24.71 5.61 8.39
C LEU A 394 -26.16 5.76 8.87
N ALA A 395 -27.08 6.09 7.96
CA ALA A 395 -28.50 6.20 8.26
C ALA A 395 -29.05 4.87 8.81
N ALA A 396 -28.71 3.76 8.14
CA ALA A 396 -29.14 2.43 8.55
C ALA A 396 -28.60 2.03 9.94
N ASP A 397 -27.37 2.41 10.29
CA ASP A 397 -26.81 2.16 11.63
C ASP A 397 -27.48 3.03 12.70
N LEU A 398 -27.75 4.29 12.39
CA LEU A 398 -28.39 5.25 13.29
C LEU A 398 -29.82 4.82 13.64
N ASP A 399 -30.58 4.36 12.65
CA ASP A 399 -31.96 3.89 12.85
C ASP A 399 -32.05 2.52 13.52
N GLY A 400 -30.91 1.88 13.82
CA GLY A 400 -30.86 0.54 14.42
C GLY A 400 -31.26 -0.57 13.45
N ALA A 401 -31.31 -0.28 12.14
CA ALA A 401 -31.64 -1.24 11.10
C ALA A 401 -30.47 -2.19 10.80
N LEU A 402 -29.23 -1.78 11.09
CA LEU A 402 -28.07 -2.67 11.06
C LEU A 402 -27.97 -3.45 12.37
N HIS A 403 -27.85 -4.77 12.26
CA HIS A 403 -27.45 -5.61 13.40
C HIS A 403 -26.21 -5.01 14.04
N ARG A 404 -26.24 -4.84 15.37
CA ARG A 404 -25.09 -4.36 16.15
C ARG A 404 -23.89 -5.25 15.85
N LEU A 405 -23.02 -4.83 14.95
CA LEU A 405 -21.67 -5.32 14.97
C LEU A 405 -21.11 -4.90 16.33
N PRO A 406 -20.40 -5.78 17.05
CA PRO A 406 -19.81 -5.45 18.35
C PRO A 406 -18.83 -4.25 18.30
N HIS A 407 -18.49 -3.80 17.10
CA HIS A 407 -17.58 -2.70 16.83
C HIS A 407 -18.26 -1.48 16.17
N GLY A 408 -19.57 -1.53 15.88
CA GLY A 408 -20.30 -0.48 15.15
C GLY A 408 -20.11 -0.52 13.63
N LEU A 409 -20.64 0.48 12.92
CA LEU A 409 -20.50 0.62 11.47
C LEU A 409 -19.05 0.87 11.06
N SER A 410 -18.41 -0.05 10.31
CA SER A 410 -17.05 0.18 9.80
C SER A 410 -17.08 0.88 8.44
N GLY A 411 -16.26 1.92 8.30
CA GLY A 411 -15.98 2.51 6.99
C GLY A 411 -15.12 1.62 6.10
N CYS A 412 -14.87 2.12 4.89
CA CYS A 412 -13.95 1.53 3.92
C CYS A 412 -12.82 2.50 3.59
N PHE A 413 -11.61 1.98 3.43
CA PHE A 413 -10.49 2.72 2.90
C PHE A 413 -10.60 2.90 1.38
N ALA A 414 -9.94 3.91 0.82
CA ALA A 414 -9.96 4.21 -0.61
C ALA A 414 -9.42 3.06 -1.50
N ASN A 415 -8.61 2.17 -0.93
CA ASN A 415 -8.16 0.95 -1.60
C ASN A 415 -9.21 -0.20 -1.59
N GLY A 416 -10.43 0.06 -1.09
CA GLY A 416 -11.51 -0.90 -0.97
C GLY A 416 -11.39 -1.86 0.23
N ALA A 417 -10.34 -1.73 1.05
CA ALA A 417 -10.22 -2.54 2.26
C ALA A 417 -11.16 -2.02 3.35
N SER A 418 -11.81 -2.92 4.08
CA SER A 418 -12.58 -2.58 5.29
C SER A 418 -11.70 -2.41 6.53
N ARG A 419 -10.45 -2.90 6.47
CA ARG A 419 -9.48 -2.88 7.57
C ARG A 419 -8.05 -2.77 7.05
N LEU A 420 -7.19 -2.11 7.82
CA LEU A 420 -5.74 -2.10 7.61
C LEU A 420 -5.07 -2.95 8.68
N VAL A 421 -3.87 -3.43 8.40
CA VAL A 421 -3.03 -4.11 9.37
C VAL A 421 -1.83 -3.25 9.71
N ALA A 422 -1.57 -3.10 11.00
CA ALA A 422 -0.41 -2.38 11.53
C ALA A 422 0.02 -2.97 12.87
N HIS A 423 1.32 -3.23 13.03
CA HIS A 423 1.94 -3.83 14.21
C HIS A 423 1.26 -5.13 14.65
N GLY A 424 0.79 -5.93 13.69
CA GLY A 424 0.01 -7.14 13.91
C GLY A 424 -1.45 -6.92 14.33
N PHE A 425 -1.96 -5.70 14.43
CA PHE A 425 -3.36 -5.44 14.77
C PHE A 425 -4.19 -5.05 13.55
N GLU A 426 -5.49 -5.30 13.60
CA GLU A 426 -6.44 -4.85 12.59
C GLU A 426 -7.06 -3.51 12.99
N TRP A 427 -7.01 -2.54 12.07
CA TRP A 427 -7.46 -1.17 12.25
C TRP A 427 -8.67 -0.91 11.36
N TYR A 428 -9.76 -0.49 11.98
CA TYR A 428 -11.04 -0.24 11.34
C TYR A 428 -11.34 1.26 11.37
N PRO A 429 -11.60 1.89 10.22
CA PRO A 429 -11.85 3.32 10.17
C PRO A 429 -13.30 3.62 10.54
N GLY A 430 -13.48 4.72 11.28
CA GLY A 430 -14.75 5.45 11.30
C GLY A 430 -15.92 4.66 11.83
N THR A 431 -15.78 4.03 12.99
CA THR A 431 -16.96 3.57 13.72
C THR A 431 -17.64 4.81 14.30
N LEU A 432 -18.86 5.11 13.85
CA LEU A 432 -19.64 6.20 14.44
C LEU A 432 -20.21 5.70 15.75
N TRP A 433 -19.64 6.16 16.85
CA TRP A 433 -20.17 5.89 18.18
C TRP A 433 -21.02 7.06 18.62
N ILE A 434 -22.16 6.76 19.24
CA ILE A 434 -22.96 7.76 19.93
C ILE A 434 -22.70 7.55 21.41
N ARG A 435 -22.18 8.58 22.08
CA ARG A 435 -22.01 8.56 23.54
C ARG A 435 -23.37 8.42 24.23
N ALA A 436 -23.35 8.09 25.52
CA ALA A 436 -24.55 8.16 26.35
C ALA A 436 -25.19 9.56 26.33
N ASP A 437 -24.39 10.60 26.05
CA ASP A 437 -24.82 11.98 25.85
C ASP A 437 -25.10 12.33 24.38
N GLY A 438 -25.39 11.38 23.49
CA GLY A 438 -25.85 11.66 22.12
C GLY A 438 -24.88 12.16 21.10
N THR A 439 -23.71 12.53 21.56
CA THR A 439 -22.64 13.09 20.77
C THR A 439 -22.11 12.04 19.80
N PRO A 440 -22.18 12.27 18.47
CA PRO A 440 -21.50 11.41 17.51
C PRO A 440 -19.98 11.58 17.63
N GLU A 441 -19.27 10.46 17.65
CA GLU A 441 -17.82 10.36 17.68
C GLU A 441 -17.35 9.52 16.50
N ALA A 442 -16.36 10.02 15.76
CA ALA A 442 -15.62 9.19 14.83
C ALA A 442 -14.58 8.41 15.62
N VAL A 443 -14.65 7.10 15.56
CA VAL A 443 -13.78 6.23 16.33
C VAL A 443 -12.93 5.41 15.36
N VAL A 444 -11.67 5.19 15.73
CA VAL A 444 -10.86 4.15 15.08
C VAL A 444 -10.76 2.99 16.05
N CYS A 445 -11.13 1.80 15.60
CA CYS A 445 -11.03 0.60 16.40
C CYS A 445 -9.75 -0.16 16.05
N CYS A 446 -9.07 -0.64 17.09
CA CYS A 446 -7.93 -1.53 16.97
C CYS A 446 -8.31 -2.85 17.62
N ALA A 447 -8.30 -3.93 16.83
CA ALA A 447 -8.70 -5.26 17.29
C ALA A 447 -7.58 -6.28 17.08
N VAL A 448 -7.59 -7.29 17.94
CA VAL A 448 -6.85 -8.53 17.67
C VAL A 448 -7.44 -9.15 16.41
N PRO A 449 -6.62 -9.50 15.41
CA PRO A 449 -7.09 -10.11 14.18
C PRO A 449 -7.95 -11.35 14.46
N THR A 450 -9.04 -11.55 13.71
CA THR A 450 -10.00 -12.65 13.93
C THR A 450 -9.30 -14.02 14.01
N VAL A 451 -8.29 -14.22 13.16
CA VAL A 451 -7.51 -15.47 13.06
C VAL A 451 -6.72 -15.79 14.34
N LEU A 452 -6.44 -14.77 15.15
CA LEU A 452 -5.79 -14.89 16.45
C LEU A 452 -6.79 -14.79 17.62
N ALA A 453 -7.92 -14.11 17.40
CA ALA A 453 -8.95 -13.90 18.39
C ALA A 453 -9.57 -15.22 18.89
N ALA A 454 -9.61 -16.26 18.05
CA ALA A 454 -10.04 -17.60 18.45
C ALA A 454 -9.21 -18.20 19.62
N TYR A 455 -7.99 -17.69 19.83
CA TYR A 455 -7.08 -18.14 20.89
C TYR A 455 -7.04 -17.20 22.09
N THR A 456 -7.83 -16.13 22.05
CA THR A 456 -7.93 -15.16 23.13
C THR A 456 -9.38 -15.05 23.57
N SER A 457 -9.67 -15.51 24.79
CA SER A 457 -10.90 -15.04 25.43
C SER A 457 -10.74 -13.53 25.65
N SER A 458 -11.77 -12.76 25.30
CA SER A 458 -11.77 -11.30 25.40
C SER A 458 -11.59 -10.77 26.82
N LYS A 459 -11.78 -11.63 27.81
CA LYS A 459 -11.61 -11.33 29.23
C LYS A 459 -10.15 -11.46 29.68
N ASP A 460 -9.31 -12.14 28.91
CA ASP A 460 -8.01 -12.59 29.39
C ASP A 460 -6.82 -11.86 28.77
N VAL A 461 -7.02 -10.98 27.78
CA VAL A 461 -5.93 -10.21 27.15
C VAL A 461 -6.14 -8.72 27.38
N ILE A 462 -5.40 -8.18 28.35
CA ILE A 462 -5.18 -6.75 28.48
C ILE A 462 -3.79 -6.49 27.91
N GLY A 463 -3.74 -5.80 26.78
CA GLY A 463 -2.50 -5.55 26.05
C GLY A 463 -2.48 -4.15 25.45
N LEU A 464 -1.29 -3.56 25.42
CA LEU A 464 -1.08 -2.25 24.85
C LEU A 464 -0.65 -2.33 23.39
N ALA A 465 -1.58 -2.10 22.47
CA ALA A 465 -1.19 -1.80 21.10
C ALA A 465 -0.60 -0.38 21.06
N SER A 466 0.72 -0.26 21.20
CA SER A 466 1.41 0.98 20.90
C SER A 466 1.59 1.05 19.39
N ALA A 467 0.68 1.77 18.74
CA ALA A 467 0.86 2.23 17.37
C ALA A 467 0.56 3.71 17.35
N ALA A 468 1.54 4.51 16.96
CA ALA A 468 1.33 5.91 16.73
C ALA A 468 0.47 6.04 15.47
N ALA A 469 -0.78 6.47 15.63
CA ALA A 469 -1.70 6.66 14.53
C ALA A 469 -2.36 8.03 14.65
N ARG A 470 -2.68 8.63 13.52
CA ARG A 470 -3.33 9.93 13.41
C ARG A 470 -4.62 9.78 12.63
N LEU A 471 -5.74 9.98 13.31
CA LEU A 471 -7.05 10.07 12.67
C LEU A 471 -7.32 11.53 12.30
N THR A 472 -7.74 11.73 11.06
CA THR A 472 -8.22 12.98 10.52
C THR A 472 -9.63 12.77 10.02
N VAL A 473 -10.56 13.67 10.37
CA VAL A 473 -11.91 13.71 9.80
C VAL A 473 -12.03 14.99 9.00
N TYR A 474 -12.55 14.89 7.77
CA TYR A 474 -12.68 16.04 6.90
C TYR A 474 -13.99 16.79 7.18
N ARG A 475 -13.88 18.10 7.37
CA ARG A 475 -15.02 19.02 7.45
C ARG A 475 -15.00 19.96 6.27
N TRP A 476 -16.06 19.92 5.49
CA TRP A 476 -16.35 20.77 4.35
C TRP A 476 -17.08 22.03 4.84
N ARG A 477 -16.68 23.18 4.29
CA ARG A 477 -17.42 24.43 4.44
C ARG A 477 -17.90 24.84 3.06
N GLU A 478 -19.21 25.03 2.93
CA GLU A 478 -19.72 25.79 1.81
C GLU A 478 -19.13 27.18 1.92
N ARG A 479 -18.36 27.56 0.91
CA ARG A 479 -17.93 28.93 0.81
C ARG A 479 -19.19 29.69 0.43
N PRO A 480 -19.71 30.61 1.26
CA PRO A 480 -20.81 31.45 0.83
C PRO A 480 -20.36 32.08 -0.49
N ASP A 481 -21.13 31.88 -1.56
CA ASP A 481 -20.86 32.48 -2.85
C ASP A 481 -20.71 33.97 -2.59
N GLY A 482 -19.46 34.42 -2.48
CA GLY A 482 -19.16 35.78 -2.11
C GLY A 482 -19.77 36.61 -3.20
N GLY A 483 -20.90 37.26 -2.89
CA GLY A 483 -21.71 37.99 -3.84
C GLY A 483 -20.86 39.05 -4.50
N ARG A 484 -20.21 38.69 -5.62
CA ARG A 484 -19.71 39.64 -6.58
C ARG A 484 -20.94 40.17 -7.30
N HIS A 485 -21.62 41.09 -6.64
CA HIS A 485 -22.23 42.21 -7.33
C HIS A 485 -21.10 42.92 -8.08
N GLY A 486 -21.09 42.80 -9.40
CA GLY A 486 -20.10 43.50 -10.21
C GLY A 486 -19.81 42.81 -11.53
N ASP A 487 -20.78 42.91 -12.42
CA ASP A 487 -20.66 43.31 -13.83
C ASP A 487 -19.74 42.52 -14.79
N GLY A 488 -20.33 42.10 -15.91
CA GLY A 488 -19.61 42.00 -17.18
C GLY A 488 -18.93 40.67 -17.53
N ARG A 489 -19.70 39.78 -18.15
CA ARG A 489 -19.37 39.06 -19.41
C ARG A 489 -18.29 37.97 -19.51
N ASP A 490 -17.54 37.60 -18.49
CA ASP A 490 -16.61 36.46 -18.63
C ASP A 490 -17.22 35.13 -18.18
N GLY A 491 -17.75 34.36 -19.14
CA GLY A 491 -18.35 33.02 -19.00
C GLY A 491 -17.39 31.90 -18.60
N ARG A 492 -16.47 32.14 -17.67
CA ARG A 492 -15.64 31.09 -17.07
C ARG A 492 -16.36 30.47 -15.87
N SER A 493 -16.86 29.25 -16.07
CA SER A 493 -17.28 28.31 -15.03
C SER A 493 -16.44 28.49 -13.76
N GLY A 494 -17.05 29.12 -12.75
CA GLY A 494 -16.45 29.34 -11.44
C GLY A 494 -16.24 28.00 -10.77
N ARG A 495 -14.99 27.54 -10.70
CA ARG A 495 -14.65 26.42 -9.81
C ARG A 495 -14.80 26.90 -8.38
N VAL A 496 -15.84 26.42 -7.70
CA VAL A 496 -15.99 26.53 -6.25
C VAL A 496 -14.69 26.05 -5.62
N ARG A 497 -13.99 26.97 -4.94
CA ARG A 497 -12.77 26.66 -4.21
C ARG A 497 -13.15 26.20 -2.82
N GLU A 498 -13.39 24.90 -2.70
CA GLU A 498 -13.69 24.22 -1.45
C GLU A 498 -12.43 24.11 -0.57
N GLU A 499 -12.59 24.39 0.72
CA GLU A 499 -11.52 24.30 1.71
C GLU A 499 -11.94 23.28 2.78
N ALA A 500 -11.21 22.16 2.84
CA ALA A 500 -11.40 21.17 3.89
C ALA A 500 -10.67 21.64 5.14
N SER A 501 -11.41 21.90 6.22
CA SER A 501 -10.81 22.10 7.54
C SER A 501 -10.46 20.74 8.15
N ARG A 502 -9.25 20.64 8.70
CA ARG A 502 -8.69 19.40 9.25
C ARG A 502 -8.77 19.43 10.77
N THR A 503 -9.45 18.45 11.36
CA THR A 503 -9.35 18.16 12.80
C THR A 503 -8.40 16.98 12.97
N GLU A 504 -7.31 17.17 13.72
CA GLU A 504 -6.28 16.15 13.93
C GLU A 504 -6.33 15.64 15.38
N CYS A 505 -6.23 14.32 15.53
CA CYS A 505 -5.96 13.67 16.82
C CYS A 505 -4.70 12.81 16.66
N SER A 506 -3.68 13.07 17.48
CA SER A 506 -2.41 12.33 17.49
C SER A 506 -2.41 11.35 18.65
N LEU A 507 -1.98 10.10 18.40
CA LEU A 507 -1.91 9.04 19.40
C LEU A 507 -0.44 8.75 19.71
N GLU A 508 0.00 8.96 20.95
CA GLU A 508 1.37 8.64 21.38
C GLU A 508 1.45 7.43 22.32
N SER A 509 0.35 7.03 22.98
CA SER A 509 0.30 5.78 23.76
C SER A 509 -1.13 5.37 24.08
N LEU A 510 -1.45 4.08 24.03
CA LEU A 510 -2.76 3.51 24.44
C LEU A 510 -2.66 3.12 25.93
N MET A 511 -3.77 3.03 26.66
CA MET A 511 -3.97 2.18 27.85
C MET A 511 -5.40 1.64 27.79
N GLY A 512 -5.56 0.36 27.45
CA GLY A 512 -6.86 -0.29 27.43
C GLY A 512 -7.24 -0.73 28.84
N VAL A 513 -8.07 0.03 29.54
CA VAL A 513 -8.71 -0.42 30.79
C VAL A 513 -10.13 -0.85 30.46
N GLN A 514 -10.46 -2.11 30.73
CA GLN A 514 -11.83 -2.60 30.63
C GLN A 514 -12.62 -2.03 31.81
N GLY A 515 -13.44 -1.00 31.57
CA GLY A 515 -14.39 -0.49 32.56
C GLY A 515 -15.49 -1.52 32.79
N GLY A 516 -15.44 -2.23 33.91
CA GLY A 516 -16.48 -3.17 34.32
C GLY A 516 -17.78 -2.42 34.63
N GLY A 517 -18.80 -2.60 33.79
CA GLY A 517 -20.14 -2.09 34.04
C GLY A 517 -21.19 -2.80 33.19
N GLY A 518 -22.02 -3.63 33.84
CA GLY A 518 -23.31 -4.08 33.31
C GLY A 518 -23.35 -5.53 32.82
N GLY A 519 -23.97 -6.41 33.62
CA GLY A 519 -24.17 -7.82 33.30
C GLY A 519 -25.14 -8.03 32.13
N GLY A 520 -24.65 -8.70 31.09
CA GLY A 520 -25.46 -9.26 30.02
C GLY A 520 -24.77 -10.52 29.49
N THR A 521 -25.45 -11.67 29.61
CA THR A 521 -24.98 -12.96 29.09
C THR A 521 -25.20 -13.02 27.58
N GLY A 522 -24.18 -12.63 26.82
CA GLY A 522 -24.08 -12.79 25.37
C GLY A 522 -22.75 -13.43 24.99
N ALA A 523 -22.72 -14.12 23.85
CA ALA A 523 -21.62 -14.95 23.35
C ALA A 523 -20.24 -14.27 23.40
N ALA A 524 -19.18 -15.08 23.54
CA ALA A 524 -17.80 -14.65 23.71
C ALA A 524 -17.28 -13.83 22.51
N GLU A 525 -17.27 -12.51 22.65
CA GLU A 525 -16.79 -11.56 21.64
C GLU A 525 -15.45 -10.94 22.05
N GLY A 526 -14.50 -10.90 21.12
CA GLY A 526 -13.12 -10.40 21.26
C GLY A 526 -13.00 -8.98 21.83
N GLY A 527 -12.05 -8.76 22.74
CA GLY A 527 -11.80 -7.46 23.35
C GLY A 527 -11.18 -6.50 22.33
N SER A 528 -11.92 -5.45 21.95
CA SER A 528 -11.44 -4.38 21.07
C SER A 528 -11.07 -3.15 21.90
N GLY A 529 -9.85 -2.65 21.74
CA GLY A 529 -9.51 -1.28 22.14
C GLY A 529 -10.18 -0.31 21.15
N SER A 530 -10.80 0.75 21.64
CA SER A 530 -11.56 1.70 20.82
C SER A 530 -11.09 3.12 21.11
N TRP A 531 -10.66 3.86 20.08
CA TRP A 531 -10.17 5.24 20.17
C TRP A 531 -11.24 6.23 19.75
N ARG A 532 -11.57 7.20 20.59
CA ARG A 532 -12.71 8.09 20.34
C ARG A 532 -12.29 9.51 19.97
N LEU A 533 -12.72 10.00 18.81
CA LEU A 533 -12.68 11.42 18.45
C LEU A 533 -14.10 11.97 18.46
N THR A 534 -14.38 12.83 19.44
CA THR A 534 -15.66 13.51 19.55
C THR A 534 -15.88 14.50 18.41
N LEU A 535 -16.98 14.38 17.66
CA LEU A 535 -17.30 15.30 16.56
C LEU A 535 -18.21 16.46 17.01
N PHE A 536 -19.26 16.20 17.83
CA PHE A 536 -20.26 17.23 18.27
C PHE A 536 -21.00 16.88 19.56
N GLY A 537 -21.27 17.85 20.44
CA GLY A 537 -22.01 17.62 21.70
C GLY A 537 -23.50 17.97 21.69
N ALA A 538 -24.38 16.98 21.92
CA ALA A 538 -25.71 17.08 22.59
C ALA A 538 -26.44 15.71 22.67
N GLY A 539 -27.10 15.47 23.81
CA GLY A 539 -27.85 14.26 24.27
C GLY A 539 -28.82 13.62 23.28
N LEU A 540 -28.64 12.35 22.88
CA LEU A 540 -29.38 11.66 21.82
C LEU A 540 -29.27 10.12 21.92
N GLU A 541 -30.37 9.43 21.66
CA GLU A 541 -30.48 7.97 21.67
C GLU A 541 -30.56 7.40 20.23
N LYS A 542 -29.90 6.26 19.98
CA LYS A 542 -30.10 5.47 18.74
C LYS A 542 -31.52 4.88 18.72
N GLY A 543 -32.13 4.80 17.53
CA GLY A 543 -33.45 4.21 17.33
C GLY A 543 -34.13 4.72 16.05
N PRO A 544 -35.33 4.21 15.72
CA PRO A 544 -36.06 4.64 14.52
C PRO A 544 -36.18 6.17 14.44
N GLY A 545 -35.79 6.74 13.29
CA GLY A 545 -35.82 8.18 13.04
C GLY A 545 -34.61 8.94 13.62
N ALA A 546 -33.62 8.26 14.18
CA ALA A 546 -32.37 8.89 14.59
C ALA A 546 -31.58 9.41 13.40
N ALA A 547 -31.65 8.74 12.24
CA ALA A 547 -30.99 9.20 11.02
C ALA A 547 -31.49 10.58 10.57
N GLU A 548 -32.81 10.79 10.53
CA GLU A 548 -33.42 12.07 10.15
C GLU A 548 -32.98 13.21 11.08
N ARG A 549 -32.80 12.92 12.38
CA ARG A 549 -32.34 13.91 13.37
C ARG A 549 -30.86 14.21 13.28
N LEU A 550 -30.02 13.20 13.03
CA LEU A 550 -28.56 13.28 13.15
C LEU A 550 -27.84 13.64 11.86
N LEU A 551 -28.34 13.19 10.70
CA LEU A 551 -27.71 13.45 9.41
C LEU A 551 -27.58 14.94 9.08
N PRO A 552 -28.54 15.83 9.41
CA PRO A 552 -28.37 17.27 9.22
C PRO A 552 -27.15 17.85 9.97
N GLY A 553 -26.87 17.37 11.19
CA GLY A 553 -25.70 17.78 11.97
C GLY A 553 -24.37 17.30 11.37
N LEU A 554 -24.41 16.19 10.62
CA LEU A 554 -23.26 15.65 9.91
C LEU A 554 -23.08 16.22 8.50
N ALA A 555 -24.02 17.04 8.00
CA ALA A 555 -23.93 17.63 6.66
C ALA A 555 -22.58 18.31 6.36
N PRO A 556 -21.94 19.05 7.29
CA PRO A 556 -20.61 19.63 7.04
C PRO A 556 -19.48 18.60 6.87
N PHE A 557 -19.70 17.32 7.15
CA PHE A 557 -18.70 16.24 7.03
C PHE A 557 -19.00 15.29 5.88
N LEU A 558 -20.20 15.41 5.30
CA LEU A 558 -20.64 14.60 4.18
C LEU A 558 -20.24 15.29 2.87
N ARG A 559 -19.54 14.57 2.00
CA ARG A 559 -19.27 14.99 0.61
C ARG A 559 -19.62 13.89 -0.35
N GLY A 560 -20.51 14.18 -1.30
CA GLY A 560 -21.04 13.18 -2.22
C GLY A 560 -21.69 12.00 -1.49
N GLY A 561 -22.42 12.28 -0.41
CA GLY A 561 -23.07 11.26 0.42
C GLY A 561 -22.10 10.38 1.22
N ARG A 562 -20.91 10.88 1.56
CA ARG A 562 -19.89 10.12 2.29
C ARG A 562 -19.26 10.94 3.41
N LEU A 563 -19.22 10.39 4.62
CA LEU A 563 -18.39 10.88 5.71
C LEU A 563 -16.97 10.37 5.46
N GLY A 564 -15.97 11.24 5.44
CA GLY A 564 -14.61 10.85 5.07
C GLY A 564 -13.52 11.46 5.93
N GLY A 565 -12.34 10.87 5.84
CA GLY A 565 -11.17 11.28 6.59
C GLY A 565 -9.90 10.62 6.10
N ALA A 566 -8.83 10.74 6.87
CA ALA A 566 -7.58 10.02 6.66
C ALA A 566 -7.07 9.37 7.95
N LEU A 567 -6.49 8.18 7.84
CA LEU A 567 -5.75 7.52 8.91
C LEU A 567 -4.27 7.44 8.52
N THR A 568 -3.37 8.00 9.33
CA THR A 568 -1.93 7.96 9.07
C THR A 568 -1.25 7.17 10.18
N PHE A 569 -0.42 6.20 9.86
CA PHE A 569 0.46 5.56 10.84
C PHE A 569 1.77 6.34 10.88
N LEU A 570 2.16 6.77 12.08
CA LEU A 570 3.28 7.68 12.33
C LEU A 570 4.60 6.92 12.51
#